data_AF-A0A2D3VWK3-F1
#
_entry.id   AF-A0A2D3VWK3-F1
#
_cell.length_a   1.000
_cell.length_b   1.000
_cell.length_c   1.000
_cell.angle_alpha   90.00
_cell.angle_beta   90.00
_cell.angle_gamma   90.00
#
_symmetry.space_group_name_H-M   'P 1'
#
loop_
_entity.id
_entity.type
_entity.pdbx_description
1 polymer ?
#
loop_
_entity_poly.entity_id
_entity_poly.type
_entity_poly.pdbx_seq_one_letter_code
_entity_poly.pdbx_strand_id
1 'polypeptide(L)'
;MTRIKILGFLIFALSIALTFLSYSLSQENKINTTMLNTINEQKAFTQEISKNIFYIYTHKNASPKQLNASIKMFLSNLNNKNELLSHIDSEEIQKQSDAIIVLWNIFYKRVQDFKDQSKVTSAYSNIILEETVKDIYNTNLKLIYEFEKMIQLHKMYFTQTQETYKYIQFILFFTLVALLIYLFTQLKELLLFIQKFLDTSKKIITNSTIKDLVPISCKHHNNQEIMQAANNFNLLVEKINQSVKYSSEVLEHSYYSLELVEQNIEDLITLLNAMNEDEELDNTVDKQEDTVIQSLEELTSAILNLKNLKKDLDNLISHNSVK
;
A
#
# COMPACT_ATOMS: atom_id res chain seq x y z
N MET A 1 10.04 -3.77 10.53
CA MET A 1 10.26 -4.30 9.19
C MET A 1 9.04 -5.06 8.71
N THR A 2 8.44 -5.98 9.46
CA THR A 2 7.21 -6.66 8.98
C THR A 2 6.03 -5.70 8.87
N ARG A 3 5.75 -4.88 9.88
CA ARG A 3 4.60 -3.95 9.89
C ARG A 3 4.67 -2.88 8.79
N ILE A 4 5.83 -2.24 8.60
CA ILE A 4 6.02 -1.22 7.53
C ILE A 4 5.93 -1.87 6.14
N LYS A 5 6.51 -3.07 5.95
CA LYS A 5 6.40 -3.82 4.68
C LYS A 5 4.95 -4.21 4.38
N ILE A 6 4.21 -4.71 5.38
CA ILE A 6 2.79 -5.04 5.26
C ILE A 6 1.97 -3.79 4.91
N LEU A 7 2.24 -2.66 5.58
CA LEU A 7 1.52 -1.41 5.32
C LEU A 7 1.80 -0.89 3.91
N GLY A 8 3.05 -0.95 3.45
CA GLY A 8 3.44 -0.59 2.09
C GLY A 8 2.76 -1.48 1.04
N PHE A 9 2.72 -2.80 1.28
CA PHE A 9 1.98 -3.73 0.42
C PHE A 9 0.48 -3.38 0.37
N LEU A 10 -0.12 -3.07 1.51
CA LEU A 10 -1.55 -2.75 1.58
C LEU A 10 -1.87 -1.45 0.84
N ILE A 11 -1.04 -0.41 0.97
CA ILE A 11 -1.14 0.83 0.19
C ILE A 11 -1.04 0.55 -1.32
N PHE A 12 -0.09 -0.29 -1.73
CA PHE A 12 0.08 -0.66 -3.13
C PHE A 12 -1.14 -1.42 -3.67
N ALA A 13 -1.63 -2.42 -2.93
CA ALA A 13 -2.83 -3.18 -3.30
C ALA A 13 -4.07 -2.29 -3.42
N LEU A 14 -4.25 -1.35 -2.49
CA LEU A 14 -5.36 -0.38 -2.54
C LEU A 14 -5.27 0.54 -3.76
N SER A 15 -4.05 0.92 -4.15
CA SER A 15 -3.81 1.77 -5.32
C SER A 15 -4.16 1.06 -6.63
N ILE A 16 -3.81 -0.23 -6.74
CA ILE A 16 -4.24 -1.08 -7.85
C ILE A 16 -5.76 -1.23 -7.87
N ALA A 17 -6.38 -1.51 -6.72
CA ALA A 17 -7.83 -1.66 -6.62
C ALA A 17 -8.56 -0.39 -7.07
N LEU A 18 -8.11 0.80 -6.65
CA LEU A 18 -8.64 2.10 -7.09
C LEU A 18 -8.50 2.31 -8.61
N THR A 19 -7.37 1.88 -9.17
CA THR A 19 -7.12 1.98 -10.61
C THR A 19 -8.07 1.08 -11.39
N PHE A 20 -8.23 -0.16 -10.93
CA PHE A 20 -9.16 -1.12 -11.53
C PHE A 20 -10.61 -0.64 -11.43
N LEU A 21 -11.04 -0.16 -10.26
CA LEU A 21 -12.37 0.40 -10.05
C LEU A 21 -12.65 1.58 -11.00
N SER A 22 -11.68 2.48 -11.15
CA SER A 22 -11.78 3.64 -12.06
C SER A 22 -11.86 3.21 -13.52
N TYR A 23 -11.12 2.16 -13.90
CA TYR A 23 -11.17 1.58 -15.23
C TYR A 23 -12.53 0.94 -15.51
N SER A 24 -13.05 0.12 -14.60
CA SER A 24 -14.38 -0.50 -14.71
C SER A 24 -15.48 0.54 -14.84
N LEU A 25 -15.43 1.61 -14.03
CA LEU A 25 -16.38 2.73 -14.12
C LEU A 25 -16.35 3.41 -15.50
N SER A 26 -15.15 3.60 -16.06
CA SER A 26 -14.96 4.17 -17.38
C SER A 26 -15.55 3.29 -18.49
N GLN A 27 -15.40 1.97 -18.38
CA GLN A 27 -15.98 1.03 -19.34
C GLN A 27 -17.51 0.96 -19.23
N GLU A 28 -18.06 0.92 -18.02
CA GLU A 28 -19.51 1.01 -17.83
C GLU A 28 -20.08 2.31 -18.42
N ASN A 29 -19.41 3.45 -18.25
CA ASN A 29 -19.83 4.73 -18.85
C ASN A 29 -19.93 4.65 -20.37
N LYS A 30 -18.96 4.00 -21.03
CA LYS A 30 -18.97 3.82 -22.48
C LYS A 30 -20.10 2.90 -22.92
N ILE A 31 -20.26 1.75 -22.24
CA ILE A 31 -21.34 0.80 -22.55
C ILE A 31 -22.71 1.48 -22.40
N ASN A 32 -22.94 2.19 -21.30
CA ASN A 32 -24.19 2.93 -21.05
C ASN A 32 -24.46 4.00 -22.12
N THR A 33 -23.43 4.77 -22.52
CA THR A 33 -23.58 5.79 -23.57
C THR A 33 -23.94 5.17 -24.91
N THR A 34 -23.22 4.12 -25.31
CA THR A 34 -23.51 3.40 -26.55
C THR A 34 -24.91 2.79 -26.50
N MET A 35 -25.30 2.19 -25.37
CA MET A 35 -26.61 1.59 -25.24
C MET A 35 -27.74 2.61 -25.33
N LEU A 36 -27.62 3.74 -24.64
CA LEU A 36 -28.59 4.82 -24.72
C LEU A 36 -28.73 5.36 -26.16
N ASN A 37 -27.62 5.50 -26.88
CA ASN A 37 -27.64 5.90 -28.28
C ASN A 37 -28.36 4.87 -29.16
N THR A 38 -28.03 3.58 -29.02
CA THR A 38 -28.69 2.51 -29.78
C THR A 38 -30.21 2.45 -29.51
N ILE A 39 -30.64 2.62 -28.25
CA ILE A 39 -32.07 2.65 -27.89
C ILE A 39 -32.75 3.87 -28.53
N ASN A 40 -32.12 5.05 -28.46
CA ASN A 40 -32.66 6.27 -29.09
C ASN A 40 -32.75 6.15 -30.61
N GLU A 41 -31.74 5.57 -31.27
CA GLU A 41 -31.76 5.30 -32.70
C GLU A 41 -32.89 4.33 -33.07
N GLN A 42 -33.09 3.25 -32.31
CA GLN A 42 -34.22 2.33 -32.53
C GLN A 42 -35.57 3.05 -32.45
N LYS A 43 -35.78 3.88 -31.44
CA LYS A 43 -36.97 4.73 -31.31
C LYS A 43 -37.12 5.67 -32.51
N ALA A 44 -36.04 6.30 -32.96
CA ALA A 44 -36.08 7.20 -34.12
C ALA A 44 -36.49 6.44 -35.39
N PHE A 45 -35.98 5.23 -35.61
CA PHE A 45 -36.36 4.41 -36.76
C PHE A 45 -37.84 4.04 -36.76
N THR A 46 -38.49 3.76 -35.62
CA THR A 46 -39.95 3.48 -35.62
C THR A 46 -40.76 4.71 -36.06
N GLN A 47 -40.31 5.90 -35.66
CA GLN A 47 -40.89 7.18 -36.08
C GLN A 47 -40.67 7.43 -37.57
N GLU A 48 -39.46 7.21 -38.09
CA GLU A 48 -39.16 7.33 -39.51
C GLU A 48 -39.97 6.36 -40.36
N ILE A 49 -40.12 5.11 -39.92
CA ILE A 49 -40.95 4.10 -40.59
C ILE A 49 -42.40 4.60 -40.67
N SER A 50 -42.95 5.07 -39.56
CA SER A 50 -44.33 5.59 -39.50
C SER A 50 -44.52 6.81 -40.40
N LYS A 51 -43.55 7.74 -40.41
CA LYS A 51 -43.54 8.92 -41.28
C LYS A 51 -43.49 8.53 -42.76
N ASN A 52 -42.62 7.59 -43.12
CA ASN A 52 -42.50 7.11 -44.49
C ASN A 52 -43.79 6.42 -44.97
N ILE A 53 -44.44 5.66 -44.10
CA ILE A 53 -45.73 5.03 -44.40
C ILE A 53 -46.81 6.08 -44.67
N PHE A 54 -46.90 7.11 -43.83
CA PHE A 54 -47.83 8.22 -44.05
C PHE A 54 -47.52 8.98 -45.36
N TYR A 55 -46.25 9.20 -45.67
CA TYR A 55 -45.83 9.84 -46.91
C TYR A 55 -46.20 9.00 -48.15
N ILE A 56 -45.94 7.69 -48.12
CA ILE A 56 -46.29 6.76 -49.21
C ILE A 56 -47.82 6.67 -49.37
N TYR A 57 -48.57 6.67 -48.27
CA TYR A 57 -50.02 6.68 -48.28
C TYR A 57 -50.60 7.92 -48.98
N THR A 58 -50.07 9.10 -48.65
CA THR A 58 -50.50 10.37 -49.25
C THR A 58 -49.99 10.57 -50.68
N HIS A 59 -48.84 10.00 -51.03
CA HIS A 59 -48.20 10.12 -52.33
C HIS A 59 -47.96 8.72 -52.93
N LYS A 60 -48.97 8.18 -53.62
CA LYS A 60 -48.99 6.78 -54.10
C LYS A 60 -47.81 6.36 -55.01
N ASN A 61 -47.10 7.31 -55.60
CA ASN A 61 -45.91 7.07 -56.45
C ASN A 61 -44.58 7.20 -55.69
N ALA A 62 -44.61 7.43 -54.38
CA ALA A 62 -43.41 7.58 -53.57
C ALA A 62 -42.60 6.27 -53.48
N SER A 63 -41.28 6.39 -53.48
CA SER A 63 -40.38 5.24 -53.42
C SER A 63 -40.33 4.62 -52.02
N PRO A 64 -40.44 3.28 -51.86
CA PRO A 64 -40.31 2.61 -50.58
C PRO A 64 -38.86 2.43 -50.10
N LYS A 65 -37.87 3.02 -50.81
CA LYS A 65 -36.44 2.85 -50.48
C LYS A 65 -36.09 3.29 -49.06
N GLN A 66 -36.55 4.48 -48.64
CA GLN A 66 -36.28 5.01 -47.30
C GLN A 66 -36.96 4.17 -46.21
N LEU A 67 -38.21 3.75 -46.42
CA LEU A 67 -38.93 2.83 -45.53
C LEU A 67 -38.14 1.53 -45.28
N ASN A 68 -37.69 0.88 -46.36
CA ASN A 68 -36.93 -0.37 -46.24
C ASN A 68 -35.55 -0.15 -45.60
N ALA A 69 -34.92 1.01 -45.83
CA ALA A 69 -33.65 1.36 -45.19
C ALA A 69 -33.82 1.52 -43.66
N SER A 70 -34.81 2.27 -43.18
CA SER A 70 -35.06 2.45 -41.75
C SER A 70 -35.40 1.11 -41.06
N ILE A 71 -36.15 0.22 -41.72
CA ILE A 71 -36.40 -1.16 -41.22
C ILE A 71 -35.10 -1.94 -41.07
N LYS A 72 -34.23 -1.91 -42.09
CA LYS A 72 -32.95 -2.63 -42.07
C LYS A 72 -32.03 -2.11 -40.95
N MET A 73 -31.98 -0.79 -40.77
CA MET A 73 -31.18 -0.18 -39.70
C MET A 73 -31.71 -0.55 -38.31
N PHE A 74 -33.04 -0.55 -38.11
CA PHE A 74 -33.64 -1.01 -36.86
C PHE A 74 -33.22 -2.44 -36.51
N LEU A 75 -33.32 -3.37 -37.47
CA LEU A 75 -32.96 -4.77 -37.26
C LEU A 75 -31.46 -4.96 -36.96
N SER A 76 -30.59 -4.20 -37.63
CA SER A 76 -29.16 -4.20 -37.35
C SER A 76 -28.87 -3.76 -35.91
N ASN A 77 -29.53 -2.69 -35.45
CA ASN A 77 -29.36 -2.18 -34.09
C ASN A 77 -29.93 -3.12 -33.02
N LEU A 78 -30.89 -3.98 -33.37
CA LEU A 78 -31.48 -4.94 -32.43
C LEU A 78 -30.46 -6.00 -31.99
N ASN A 79 -29.62 -6.47 -32.92
CA ASN A 79 -28.54 -7.40 -32.60
C ASN A 79 -27.49 -6.77 -31.69
N ASN A 80 -27.02 -5.56 -32.03
CA ASN A 80 -26.05 -4.81 -31.23
C ASN A 80 -26.61 -4.50 -29.82
N LYS A 81 -27.90 -4.18 -29.72
CA LYS A 81 -28.56 -3.98 -28.42
C LYS A 81 -28.50 -5.22 -27.54
N ASN A 82 -28.78 -6.40 -28.09
CA ASN A 82 -28.82 -7.63 -27.29
C ASN A 82 -27.43 -7.99 -26.73
N GLU A 83 -26.37 -7.74 -27.49
CA GLU A 83 -24.99 -7.87 -27.02
C GLU A 83 -24.71 -6.88 -25.87
N LEU A 84 -25.06 -5.61 -26.03
CA LEU A 84 -24.88 -4.58 -25.00
C LEU A 84 -25.69 -4.85 -23.73
N LEU A 85 -26.92 -5.37 -23.87
CA LEU A 85 -27.78 -5.75 -22.75
C LEU A 85 -27.24 -6.93 -21.96
N SER A 86 -26.40 -7.80 -22.55
CA SER A 86 -25.79 -8.94 -21.84
C SER A 86 -24.83 -8.50 -20.73
N HIS A 87 -24.34 -7.26 -20.78
CA HIS A 87 -23.49 -6.67 -19.75
C HIS A 87 -24.29 -6.01 -18.60
N ILE A 88 -25.63 -6.03 -18.65
CA ILE A 88 -26.51 -5.39 -17.68
C ILE A 88 -27.27 -6.47 -16.90
N ASP A 89 -26.98 -6.57 -15.61
CA ASP A 89 -27.65 -7.50 -14.71
C ASP A 89 -28.89 -6.84 -14.09
N SER A 90 -29.95 -6.70 -14.89
CA SER A 90 -31.23 -6.16 -14.44
C SER A 90 -32.39 -6.88 -15.10
N GLU A 91 -33.12 -7.66 -14.31
CA GLU A 91 -34.31 -8.40 -14.75
C GLU A 91 -35.39 -7.45 -15.31
N GLU A 92 -35.55 -6.26 -14.72
CA GLU A 92 -36.53 -5.26 -15.15
C GLU A 92 -36.20 -4.70 -16.54
N ILE A 93 -34.93 -4.40 -16.81
CA ILE A 93 -34.49 -3.92 -18.12
C ILE A 93 -34.65 -5.01 -19.19
N GLN A 94 -34.35 -6.26 -18.84
CA GLN A 94 -34.53 -7.41 -19.75
C GLN A 94 -36.02 -7.60 -20.10
N LYS A 95 -36.90 -7.66 -19.10
CA LYS A 95 -38.36 -7.75 -19.30
C LYS A 95 -38.89 -6.60 -20.16
N GLN A 96 -38.41 -5.38 -19.94
CA GLN A 96 -38.80 -4.23 -20.74
C GLN A 96 -38.32 -4.34 -22.19
N SER A 97 -37.10 -4.85 -22.41
CA SER A 97 -36.59 -5.12 -23.76
C SER A 97 -37.45 -6.15 -24.50
N ASP A 98 -37.86 -7.23 -23.81
CA ASP A 98 -38.75 -8.25 -24.38
C ASP A 98 -40.11 -7.68 -24.77
N ALA A 99 -40.70 -6.83 -23.92
CA ALA A 99 -41.95 -6.14 -24.22
C ALA A 99 -41.85 -5.27 -25.49
N ILE A 100 -40.72 -4.56 -25.65
CA ILE A 100 -40.44 -3.78 -26.87
C ILE A 100 -40.32 -4.68 -28.10
N ILE A 101 -39.67 -5.85 -27.98
CA ILE A 101 -39.53 -6.80 -29.09
C ILE A 101 -40.91 -7.33 -29.53
N VAL A 102 -41.78 -7.68 -28.57
CA VAL A 102 -43.15 -8.11 -28.89
C VAL A 102 -43.93 -7.02 -29.61
N LEU A 103 -43.88 -5.78 -29.12
CA LEU A 103 -44.55 -4.64 -29.77
C LEU A 103 -43.97 -4.32 -31.14
N TRP A 104 -42.65 -4.44 -31.30
CA TRP A 104 -41.99 -4.27 -32.59
C TRP A 104 -42.48 -5.29 -33.60
N ASN A 105 -42.63 -6.56 -33.22
CA ASN A 105 -43.13 -7.59 -34.13
C ASN A 105 -44.57 -7.29 -34.59
N ILE A 106 -45.42 -6.79 -33.70
CA ILE A 106 -46.78 -6.34 -34.04
C ILE A 106 -46.73 -5.15 -35.01
N PHE A 107 -45.91 -4.15 -34.71
CA PHE A 107 -45.71 -2.98 -35.57
C PHE A 107 -45.20 -3.39 -36.96
N TYR A 108 -44.16 -4.20 -37.01
CA TYR A 108 -43.53 -4.67 -38.25
C TYR A 108 -44.51 -5.46 -39.12
N LYS A 109 -45.34 -6.32 -38.52
CA LYS A 109 -46.42 -7.01 -39.22
C LYS A 109 -47.37 -6.02 -39.91
N ARG A 110 -47.86 -5.02 -39.16
CA ARG A 110 -48.73 -3.96 -39.70
C ARG A 110 -48.07 -3.21 -40.86
N VAL A 111 -46.75 -2.97 -40.77
CA VAL A 111 -45.97 -2.36 -41.85
C VAL A 111 -45.89 -3.24 -43.10
N GLN A 112 -45.76 -4.57 -42.95
CA GLN A 112 -45.82 -5.47 -44.11
C GLN A 112 -47.23 -5.52 -44.71
N ASP A 113 -48.26 -5.60 -43.87
CA ASP A 113 -49.66 -5.58 -44.31
C ASP A 113 -49.95 -4.31 -45.14
N PHE A 114 -49.46 -3.15 -44.71
CA PHE A 114 -49.54 -1.90 -45.48
C PHE A 114 -48.86 -2.02 -46.85
N LYS A 115 -47.64 -2.56 -46.91
CA LYS A 115 -46.87 -2.69 -48.17
C LYS A 115 -47.56 -3.61 -49.17
N ASP A 116 -48.30 -4.61 -48.71
CA ASP A 116 -49.00 -5.53 -49.59
C ASP A 116 -50.36 -4.97 -50.02
N GLN A 117 -51.10 -4.36 -49.09
CA GLN A 117 -52.35 -3.66 -49.39
C GLN A 117 -52.14 -2.47 -50.34
N SER A 118 -51.01 -1.75 -50.24
CA SER A 118 -50.70 -0.62 -51.12
C SER A 118 -50.48 -0.99 -52.59
N LYS A 119 -50.28 -2.29 -52.89
CA LYS A 119 -50.11 -2.80 -54.26
C LYS A 119 -51.42 -3.23 -54.92
N VAL A 120 -52.50 -3.38 -54.15
CA VAL A 120 -53.78 -3.91 -54.62
C VAL A 120 -54.78 -2.76 -54.82
N THR A 121 -55.31 -2.63 -56.03
CA THR A 121 -56.32 -1.61 -56.37
C THR A 121 -57.70 -2.25 -56.39
N SER A 122 -58.53 -1.98 -55.38
CA SER A 122 -59.93 -2.43 -55.33
C SER A 122 -60.85 -1.32 -54.79
N ALA A 123 -62.18 -1.48 -54.92
CA ALA A 123 -63.15 -0.46 -54.48
C ALA A 123 -63.09 -0.15 -52.97
N TYR A 124 -62.59 -1.09 -52.14
CA TYR A 124 -62.48 -0.96 -50.69
C TYR A 124 -61.04 -0.74 -50.21
N SER A 125 -60.05 -0.74 -51.10
CA SER A 125 -58.64 -0.73 -50.71
C SER A 125 -58.23 0.54 -49.98
N ASN A 126 -58.84 1.69 -50.29
CA ASN A 126 -58.52 2.94 -49.60
C ASN A 126 -58.97 2.94 -48.11
N ILE A 127 -60.13 2.34 -47.78
CA ILE A 127 -60.65 2.29 -46.41
C ILE A 127 -59.76 1.38 -45.54
N ILE A 128 -59.41 0.21 -46.08
CA ILE A 128 -58.52 -0.76 -45.40
C ILE A 128 -57.12 -0.14 -45.19
N LEU A 129 -56.61 0.58 -46.19
CA LEU A 129 -55.30 1.23 -46.11
C LEU A 129 -55.28 2.35 -45.07
N GLU A 130 -56.35 3.14 -44.96
CA GLU A 130 -56.50 4.19 -43.95
C GLU A 130 -56.51 3.60 -42.52
N GLU A 131 -57.27 2.53 -42.31
CA GLU A 131 -57.30 1.81 -41.04
C GLU A 131 -55.91 1.28 -40.66
N THR A 132 -55.22 0.62 -41.59
CA THR A 132 -53.84 0.12 -41.38
C THR A 132 -52.87 1.25 -41.02
N VAL A 133 -52.93 2.40 -41.69
CA VAL A 133 -52.06 3.56 -41.39
C VAL A 133 -52.34 4.10 -39.98
N LYS A 134 -53.60 4.23 -39.58
CA LYS A 134 -53.98 4.64 -38.22
C LYS A 134 -53.49 3.66 -37.17
N ASP A 135 -53.57 2.37 -37.49
CA ASP A 135 -53.12 1.29 -36.63
C ASP A 135 -51.59 1.29 -36.44
N ILE A 136 -50.83 1.58 -37.51
CA ILE A 136 -49.38 1.77 -37.46
C ILE A 136 -49.04 2.98 -36.59
N TYR A 137 -49.72 4.11 -36.77
CA TYR A 137 -49.52 5.31 -35.97
C TYR A 137 -49.73 5.04 -34.47
N ASN A 138 -50.86 4.42 -34.10
CA ASN A 138 -51.17 4.10 -32.70
C ASN A 138 -50.16 3.12 -32.09
N THR A 139 -49.69 2.14 -32.87
CA THR A 139 -48.69 1.17 -32.40
C THR A 139 -47.32 1.84 -32.22
N ASN A 140 -46.95 2.76 -33.11
CA ASN A 140 -45.73 3.55 -32.97
C ASN A 140 -45.75 4.44 -31.71
N LEU A 141 -46.88 5.06 -31.37
CA LEU A 141 -47.01 5.82 -30.13
C LEU A 141 -46.76 4.94 -28.89
N LYS A 142 -47.30 3.71 -28.89
CA LYS A 142 -47.03 2.74 -27.81
C LYS A 142 -45.56 2.34 -27.76
N LEU A 143 -44.93 2.08 -28.91
CA LEU A 143 -43.49 1.77 -28.98
C LEU A 143 -42.64 2.91 -28.44
N ILE A 144 -42.93 4.15 -28.82
CA ILE A 144 -42.22 5.34 -28.31
C ILE A 144 -42.29 5.40 -26.78
N TYR A 145 -43.48 5.17 -26.21
CA TYR A 145 -43.67 5.17 -24.78
C TYR A 145 -42.85 4.06 -24.08
N GLU A 146 -42.86 2.83 -24.61
CA GLU A 146 -42.08 1.73 -24.02
C GLU A 146 -40.57 1.95 -24.17
N PHE A 147 -40.11 2.58 -25.26
CA PHE A 147 -38.72 3.00 -25.42
C PHE A 147 -38.33 4.08 -24.40
N GLU A 148 -39.19 5.06 -24.14
CA GLU A 148 -38.96 6.08 -23.10
C GLU A 148 -38.86 5.46 -21.71
N LYS A 149 -39.75 4.51 -21.40
CA LYS A 149 -39.70 3.75 -20.16
C LYS A 149 -38.39 2.96 -20.03
N MET A 150 -37.95 2.29 -21.10
CA MET A 150 -36.65 1.59 -21.12
C MET A 150 -35.48 2.55 -20.87
N ILE A 151 -35.49 3.73 -21.48
CA ILE A 151 -34.47 4.77 -21.26
C ILE A 151 -34.46 5.22 -19.80
N GLN A 152 -35.63 5.41 -19.19
CA GLN A 152 -35.74 5.81 -17.78
C GLN A 152 -35.20 4.72 -16.83
N LEU A 153 -35.62 3.45 -17.04
CA LEU A 153 -35.12 2.31 -16.27
C LEU A 153 -33.59 2.20 -16.36
N HIS A 154 -33.04 2.33 -17.56
CA HIS A 154 -31.60 2.25 -17.76
C HIS A 154 -30.84 3.41 -17.09
N LYS A 155 -31.38 4.64 -17.17
CA LYS A 155 -30.81 5.80 -16.46
C LYS A 155 -30.82 5.59 -14.95
N MET A 156 -31.92 5.09 -14.39
CA MET A 156 -32.04 4.85 -12.94
C MET A 156 -31.04 3.79 -12.47
N TYR A 157 -30.98 2.65 -13.16
CA TYR A 157 -30.01 1.59 -12.89
C TYR A 157 -28.58 2.12 -12.93
N PHE A 158 -28.22 2.82 -14.01
CA PHE A 158 -26.88 3.36 -14.19
C PHE A 158 -26.52 4.40 -13.12
N THR A 159 -27.44 5.30 -12.76
CA THR A 159 -27.21 6.28 -11.69
C THR A 159 -26.95 5.60 -10.34
N GLN A 160 -27.74 4.59 -9.97
CA GLN A 160 -27.55 3.86 -8.71
C GLN A 160 -26.22 3.11 -8.66
N THR A 161 -25.86 2.44 -9.75
CA THR A 161 -24.57 1.74 -9.87
C THR A 161 -23.40 2.72 -9.80
N GLN A 162 -23.48 3.85 -10.50
CA GLN A 162 -22.46 4.92 -10.47
C GLN A 162 -22.30 5.52 -9.08
N GLU A 163 -23.39 5.80 -8.37
CA GLU A 163 -23.33 6.31 -7.00
C GLU A 163 -22.64 5.32 -6.08
N THR A 164 -22.99 4.03 -6.17
CA THR A 164 -22.35 2.96 -5.39
C THR A 164 -20.84 2.91 -5.62
N TYR A 165 -20.38 2.93 -6.87
CA TYR A 165 -18.94 2.94 -7.17
C TYR A 165 -18.24 4.20 -6.67
N LYS A 166 -18.87 5.38 -6.80
CA LYS A 166 -18.31 6.64 -6.27
C LYS A 166 -18.14 6.58 -4.74
N TYR A 167 -19.13 6.05 -4.02
CA TYR A 167 -19.03 5.86 -2.57
C TYR A 167 -17.88 4.92 -2.20
N ILE A 168 -17.77 3.77 -2.88
CA ILE A 168 -16.67 2.82 -2.65
C ILE A 168 -15.32 3.49 -2.95
N GLN A 169 -15.20 4.21 -4.05
CA GLN A 169 -13.97 4.92 -4.42
C GLN A 169 -13.57 5.94 -3.36
N PHE A 170 -14.54 6.70 -2.83
CA PHE A 170 -14.29 7.68 -1.78
C PHE A 170 -13.81 7.02 -0.48
N ILE A 171 -14.45 5.92 -0.06
CA ILE A 171 -14.04 5.16 1.14
C ILE A 171 -12.63 4.59 0.97
N LEU A 172 -12.33 4.00 -0.18
CA LEU A 172 -10.99 3.48 -0.49
C LEU A 172 -9.94 4.60 -0.49
N PHE A 173 -10.26 5.75 -1.11
CA PHE A 173 -9.36 6.89 -1.12
C PHE A 173 -9.09 7.43 0.29
N PHE A 174 -10.13 7.60 1.11
CA PHE A 174 -9.97 8.05 2.50
C PHE A 174 -9.11 7.07 3.32
N THR A 175 -9.35 5.76 3.12
CA THR A 175 -8.56 4.70 3.75
C THR A 175 -7.09 4.77 3.34
N LEU A 176 -6.81 5.01 2.04
CA LEU A 176 -5.45 5.19 1.53
C LEU A 176 -4.75 6.38 2.21
N VAL A 177 -5.44 7.52 2.31
CA VAL A 177 -4.89 8.72 2.96
C VAL A 177 -4.60 8.46 4.43
N ALA A 178 -5.51 7.81 5.16
CA ALA A 178 -5.30 7.46 6.56
C ALA A 178 -4.07 6.54 6.75
N LEU A 179 -3.89 5.55 5.87
CA LEU A 179 -2.72 4.65 5.87
C LEU A 179 -1.42 5.40 5.57
N LEU A 180 -1.43 6.33 4.63
CA LEU A 180 -0.26 7.16 4.33
C LEU A 180 0.14 8.01 5.55
N ILE A 181 -0.82 8.66 6.20
CA ILE A 181 -0.57 9.43 7.44
C ILE A 181 0.06 8.54 8.50
N TYR A 182 -0.49 7.35 8.72
CA TYR A 182 0.05 6.38 9.68
C TYR A 182 1.48 5.95 9.32
N LEU A 183 1.76 5.68 8.04
CA LEU A 183 3.10 5.36 7.54
C LEU A 183 4.09 6.49 7.82
N PHE A 184 3.69 7.74 7.60
CA PHE A 184 4.51 8.90 7.91
C PHE A 184 4.84 9.01 9.40
N THR A 185 3.88 8.75 10.29
CA THR A 185 4.15 8.73 11.74
C THR A 185 5.18 7.67 12.10
N GLN A 186 5.06 6.45 11.55
CA GLN A 186 6.01 5.36 11.78
C GLN A 186 7.42 5.67 11.25
N LEU A 187 7.52 6.29 10.07
CA LEU A 187 8.82 6.71 9.51
C LEU A 187 9.50 7.79 10.37
N LYS A 188 8.73 8.74 10.90
CA LYS A 188 9.25 9.79 11.78
C LYS A 188 9.86 9.21 13.06
N GLU A 189 9.20 8.21 13.66
CA GLU A 189 9.73 7.51 14.84
C GLU A 189 11.04 6.80 14.55
N LEU A 190 11.12 6.09 13.42
CA LEU A 190 12.34 5.42 12.98
C LEU A 190 13.49 6.42 12.79
N LEU A 191 13.21 7.56 12.16
CA LEU A 191 14.21 8.60 11.91
C LEU A 191 14.78 9.16 13.22
N LEU A 192 13.94 9.46 14.20
CA LEU A 192 14.36 9.94 15.52
C LEU A 192 15.23 8.91 16.25
N PHE A 193 14.88 7.62 16.15
CA PHE A 193 15.70 6.55 16.72
C PHE A 193 17.08 6.48 16.05
N ILE A 194 17.13 6.48 14.72
CA ILE A 194 18.40 6.41 13.97
C ILE A 194 19.29 7.61 14.30
N GLN A 195 18.73 8.82 14.39
CA GLN A 195 19.49 10.01 14.78
C GLN A 195 20.11 9.86 16.17
N LYS A 196 19.31 9.49 17.18
CA LYS A 196 19.82 9.25 18.54
C LYS A 196 20.88 8.15 18.58
N PHE A 197 20.68 7.08 17.81
CA PHE A 197 21.63 5.99 17.70
C PHE A 197 22.96 6.45 17.12
N LEU A 198 22.94 7.19 16.01
CA LEU A 198 24.13 7.72 15.37
C LEU A 198 24.86 8.73 16.26
N ASP A 199 24.14 9.64 16.90
CA ASP A 199 24.73 10.63 17.80
C ASP A 199 25.40 9.97 19.01
N THR A 200 24.76 8.97 19.60
CA THR A 200 25.32 8.23 20.75
C THR A 200 26.52 7.40 20.33
N SER A 201 26.44 6.71 19.18
CA SER A 201 27.56 5.95 18.62
C SER A 201 28.75 6.85 18.31
N LYS A 202 28.50 8.02 17.73
CA LYS A 202 29.56 9.00 17.44
C LYS A 202 30.24 9.46 18.72
N LYS A 203 29.47 9.79 19.77
CA LYS A 203 30.03 10.18 21.08
C LYS A 203 30.94 9.12 21.69
N ILE A 204 30.58 7.84 21.57
CA ILE A 204 31.40 6.71 22.04
C ILE A 204 32.74 6.66 21.30
N ILE A 205 32.73 6.89 19.98
CA ILE A 205 33.94 6.78 19.14
C ILE A 205 34.83 8.01 19.25
N THR A 206 34.25 9.21 19.36
CA THR A 206 35.03 10.47 19.30
C THR A 206 35.51 10.99 20.64
N ASN A 207 34.87 10.61 21.76
CA ASN A 207 35.32 11.08 23.06
C ASN A 207 36.46 10.21 23.56
N SER A 208 37.59 10.84 23.87
CA SER A 208 38.80 10.21 24.42
C SER A 208 38.60 9.65 25.83
N THR A 209 37.51 10.01 26.51
CA THR A 209 37.13 9.50 27.83
C THR A 209 35.78 8.80 27.73
N ILE A 210 35.80 7.47 27.87
CA ILE A 210 34.60 6.61 27.87
C ILE A 210 33.99 6.57 29.28
N LYS A 211 33.90 7.71 29.97
CA LYS A 211 33.22 7.77 31.28
C LYS A 211 31.77 8.18 31.10
N ASP A 212 30.87 7.45 31.75
CA ASP A 212 29.43 7.74 31.90
C ASP A 212 28.63 7.81 30.58
N LEU A 213 28.72 6.77 29.75
CA LEU A 213 27.87 6.66 28.57
C LEU A 213 26.39 6.56 28.96
N VAL A 214 25.56 7.42 28.39
CA VAL A 214 24.12 7.49 28.71
C VAL A 214 23.31 6.58 27.78
N PRO A 215 22.45 5.69 28.31
CA PRO A 215 21.56 4.86 27.51
C PRO A 215 20.58 5.69 26.67
N ILE A 216 20.19 5.17 25.51
CA ILE A 216 19.18 5.81 24.67
C ILE A 216 17.80 5.58 25.30
N SER A 217 17.12 6.66 25.67
CA SER A 217 15.72 6.60 26.10
C SER A 217 14.77 6.55 24.90
N CYS A 218 14.08 5.42 24.75
CA CYS A 218 12.96 5.27 23.82
C CYS A 218 11.64 5.50 24.57
N LYS A 219 11.06 6.69 24.42
CA LYS A 219 9.80 7.06 25.08
C LYS A 219 8.54 6.46 24.44
N HIS A 220 8.64 5.69 23.35
CA HIS A 220 7.47 5.20 22.61
C HIS A 220 7.48 3.69 22.43
N HIS A 221 6.43 3.06 22.95
CA HIS A 221 6.26 1.61 23.11
C HIS A 221 5.74 0.89 21.85
N ASN A 222 5.36 1.63 20.80
CA ASN A 222 4.54 1.08 19.72
C ASN A 222 5.31 0.28 18.66
N ASN A 223 6.63 0.41 18.61
CA ASN A 223 7.47 -0.30 17.66
C ASN A 223 8.44 -1.26 18.38
N GLN A 224 8.03 -2.52 18.50
CA GLN A 224 8.80 -3.58 19.17
C GLN A 224 10.21 -3.74 18.60
N GLU A 225 10.41 -3.49 17.31
CA GLU A 225 11.73 -3.63 16.69
C GLU A 225 12.67 -2.49 17.07
N ILE A 226 12.16 -1.25 17.10
CA ILE A 226 12.92 -0.10 17.61
C ILE A 226 13.27 -0.31 19.09
N MET A 227 12.33 -0.84 19.87
CA MET A 227 12.54 -1.16 21.29
C MET A 227 13.61 -2.25 21.47
N GLN A 228 13.56 -3.32 20.68
CA GLN A 228 14.59 -4.38 20.70
C GLN A 228 15.97 -3.84 20.31
N ALA A 229 16.05 -3.04 19.25
CA ALA A 229 17.30 -2.42 18.83
C ALA A 229 17.87 -1.47 19.90
N ALA A 230 17.00 -0.66 20.53
CA ALA A 230 17.38 0.21 21.63
C ALA A 230 17.86 -0.57 22.85
N ASN A 231 17.18 -1.66 23.22
CA ASN A 231 17.58 -2.52 24.33
C ASN A 231 18.93 -3.19 24.07
N ASN A 232 19.15 -3.73 22.87
CA ASN A 232 20.43 -4.34 22.50
C ASN A 232 21.57 -3.31 22.54
N PHE A 233 21.31 -2.09 22.04
CA PHE A 233 22.29 -1.01 22.12
C PHE A 233 22.56 -0.58 23.56
N ASN A 234 21.53 -0.45 24.39
CA ASN A 234 21.69 -0.09 25.80
C ASN A 234 22.44 -1.17 26.60
N LEU A 235 22.26 -2.45 26.27
CA LEU A 235 23.07 -3.54 26.84
C LEU A 235 24.54 -3.43 26.45
N LEU A 236 24.84 -3.02 25.22
CA LEU A 236 26.21 -2.75 24.78
C LEU A 236 26.82 -1.58 25.56
N VAL A 237 26.08 -0.47 25.67
CA VAL A 237 26.50 0.72 26.44
C VAL A 237 26.79 0.35 27.91
N GLU A 238 25.92 -0.44 28.53
CA GLU A 238 26.11 -0.89 29.91
C GLU A 238 27.37 -1.75 30.06
N LYS A 239 27.61 -2.70 29.14
CA LYS A 239 28.84 -3.49 29.13
C LYS A 239 30.10 -2.63 29.01
N ILE A 240 30.07 -1.62 28.14
CA ILE A 240 31.19 -0.69 27.98
C ILE A 240 31.44 0.08 29.29
N ASN A 241 30.39 0.63 29.91
CA ASN A 241 30.51 1.34 31.19
C ASN A 241 31.08 0.43 32.29
N GLN A 242 30.62 -0.82 32.38
CA GLN A 242 31.12 -1.81 33.33
C GLN A 242 32.61 -2.13 33.09
N SER A 243 33.02 -2.33 31.84
CA SER A 243 34.42 -2.55 31.48
C SER A 243 35.31 -1.35 31.80
N VAL A 244 34.84 -0.12 31.57
CA VAL A 244 35.59 1.10 31.92
C VAL A 244 35.71 1.26 33.44
N LYS A 245 34.64 0.95 34.18
CA LYS A 245 34.65 0.99 35.64
C LYS A 245 35.65 -0.02 36.20
N TYR A 246 35.56 -1.28 35.78
CA TYR A 246 36.49 -2.33 36.16
C TYR A 246 37.94 -1.95 35.81
N SER A 247 38.17 -1.40 34.62
CA SER A 247 39.52 -0.93 34.22
C SER A 247 40.02 0.21 35.11
N SER A 248 39.14 1.12 35.52
CA SER A 248 39.50 2.21 36.44
C SER A 248 39.89 1.67 37.82
N GLU A 249 39.11 0.72 38.35
CA GLU A 249 39.41 0.04 39.63
C GLU A 249 40.73 -0.75 39.56
N VAL A 250 41.01 -1.46 38.46
CA VAL A 250 42.27 -2.18 38.25
C VAL A 250 43.47 -1.23 38.15
N LEU A 251 43.31 -0.09 37.49
CA LEU A 251 44.36 0.93 37.41
C LEU A 251 44.67 1.50 38.80
N GLU A 252 43.66 1.81 39.60
CA GLU A 252 43.83 2.28 40.97
C GLU A 252 44.58 1.27 41.85
N HIS A 253 44.19 0.00 41.78
CA HIS A 253 44.93 -1.08 42.45
C HIS A 253 46.38 -1.24 41.95
N SER A 254 46.61 -1.04 40.65
CA SER A 254 47.95 -1.11 40.06
C SER A 254 48.82 0.05 40.55
N TYR A 255 48.26 1.26 40.67
CA TYR A 255 48.96 2.42 41.24
C TYR A 255 49.34 2.17 42.70
N TYR A 256 48.40 1.68 43.51
CA TYR A 256 48.68 1.34 44.91
C TYR A 256 49.76 0.25 45.04
N SER A 257 49.72 -0.76 44.17
CA SER A 257 50.73 -1.82 44.16
C SER A 257 52.10 -1.30 43.73
N LEU A 258 52.16 -0.32 42.83
CA LEU A 258 53.40 0.33 42.42
C LEU A 258 54.00 1.16 43.55
N GLU A 259 53.17 1.89 44.29
CA GLU A 259 53.56 2.63 45.49
C GLU A 259 54.15 1.70 46.56
N LEU A 260 53.53 0.52 46.77
CA LEU A 260 54.06 -0.51 47.67
C LEU A 260 55.43 -1.04 47.20
N VAL A 261 55.60 -1.25 45.90
CA VAL A 261 56.88 -1.68 45.31
C VAL A 261 57.95 -0.62 45.47
N GLU A 262 57.63 0.66 45.23
CA GLU A 262 58.57 1.77 45.45
C GLU A 262 59.03 1.81 46.91
N GLN A 263 58.10 1.64 47.85
CA GLN A 263 58.41 1.55 49.28
C GLN A 263 59.32 0.34 49.59
N ASN A 264 59.02 -0.84 49.04
CA ASN A 264 59.83 -2.04 49.25
C ASN A 264 61.25 -1.89 48.64
N ILE A 265 61.41 -1.16 47.54
CA ILE A 265 62.73 -0.84 46.95
C ILE A 265 63.50 0.12 47.86
N GLU A 266 62.83 1.12 48.43
CA GLU A 266 63.43 2.06 49.37
C GLU A 266 63.90 1.36 50.67
N ASP A 267 63.09 0.42 51.17
CA ASP A 267 63.45 -0.46 52.28
C ASP A 267 64.66 -1.35 51.93
N LEU A 268 64.72 -1.90 50.71
CA LEU A 268 65.86 -2.69 50.23
C LEU A 268 67.15 -1.84 50.14
N ILE A 269 67.07 -0.61 49.65
CA ILE A 269 68.23 0.31 49.58
C ILE A 269 68.72 0.64 51.01
N THR A 270 67.79 0.85 51.94
CA THR A 270 68.11 1.10 53.35
C THR A 270 68.80 -0.11 53.98
N LEU A 271 68.31 -1.32 53.68
CA LEU A 271 68.88 -2.59 54.13
C LEU A 271 70.29 -2.83 53.57
N LEU A 272 70.51 -2.54 52.28
CA LEU A 272 71.80 -2.72 51.62
C LEU A 272 72.87 -1.77 52.18
N ASN A 273 72.47 -0.57 52.60
CA ASN A 273 73.35 0.37 53.29
C ASN A 273 73.68 -0.11 54.72
N ALA A 274 72.71 -0.69 55.44
CA ALA A 274 72.93 -1.22 56.79
C ALA A 274 73.82 -2.48 56.80
N MET A 275 73.69 -3.37 55.82
CA MET A 275 74.57 -4.54 55.67
C MET A 275 76.02 -4.16 55.33
N ASN A 276 76.25 -2.98 54.76
CA ASN A 276 77.59 -2.50 54.41
C ASN A 276 78.35 -1.94 55.63
N GLU A 277 77.69 -1.79 56.79
CA GLU A 277 78.25 -1.16 57.98
C GLU A 277 78.54 -2.12 59.16
N ASP A 278 78.00 -3.35 59.22
CA ASP A 278 78.23 -4.28 60.36
C ASP A 278 78.44 -5.77 59.95
N GLU A 279 79.59 -6.33 60.35
CA GLU A 279 79.94 -7.76 60.26
C GLU A 279 79.40 -8.56 61.47
N GLU A 280 78.12 -8.93 61.49
CA GLU A 280 77.59 -10.09 62.27
C GLU A 280 76.12 -10.38 61.86
N LEU A 281 75.89 -11.23 60.85
CA LEU A 281 74.56 -11.47 60.26
C LEU A 281 74.35 -12.94 59.86
N ASP A 282 73.56 -13.71 60.61
CA ASP A 282 73.19 -15.09 60.23
C ASP A 282 71.69 -15.39 60.42
N ASN A 283 71.01 -14.76 61.41
CA ASN A 283 69.55 -14.97 61.64
C ASN A 283 68.64 -13.83 61.13
N THR A 284 69.21 -12.66 60.81
CA THR A 284 68.51 -11.52 60.21
C THR A 284 68.45 -11.64 58.69
N VAL A 285 69.48 -12.23 58.07
CA VAL A 285 69.57 -12.44 56.61
C VAL A 285 68.43 -13.31 56.09
N ASP A 286 68.18 -14.47 56.71
CA ASP A 286 67.15 -15.42 56.23
C ASP A 286 65.74 -14.81 56.23
N LYS A 287 65.36 -14.13 57.32
CA LYS A 287 64.07 -13.41 57.38
C LYS A 287 63.98 -12.26 56.39
N GLN A 288 65.12 -11.64 56.10
CA GLN A 288 65.21 -10.53 55.15
C GLN A 288 65.14 -11.05 53.71
N GLU A 289 65.76 -12.19 53.40
CA GLU A 289 65.68 -12.86 52.10
C GLU A 289 64.24 -13.30 51.79
N ASP A 290 63.53 -13.88 52.76
CA ASP A 290 62.11 -14.22 52.62
C ASP A 290 61.24 -12.99 52.29
N THR A 291 61.54 -11.84 52.90
CA THR A 291 60.81 -10.58 52.65
C THR A 291 61.08 -10.05 51.23
N VAL A 292 62.32 -10.20 50.74
CA VAL A 292 62.71 -9.83 49.37
C VAL A 292 62.08 -10.78 48.34
N ILE A 293 62.04 -12.08 48.62
CA ILE A 293 61.40 -13.08 47.75
C ILE A 293 59.90 -12.79 47.65
N GLN A 294 59.24 -12.52 48.78
CA GLN A 294 57.82 -12.16 48.78
C GLN A 294 57.55 -10.88 47.98
N SER A 295 58.42 -9.88 48.10
CA SER A 295 58.32 -8.64 47.32
C SER A 295 58.50 -8.87 45.81
N LEU A 296 59.41 -9.77 45.42
CA LEU A 296 59.62 -10.16 44.02
C LEU A 296 58.45 -10.98 43.45
N GLU A 297 57.81 -11.83 44.26
CA GLU A 297 56.62 -12.59 43.86
C GLU A 297 55.39 -11.69 43.68
N GLU A 298 55.20 -10.70 44.56
CA GLU A 298 54.14 -9.70 44.43
C GLU A 298 54.34 -8.83 43.19
N LEU A 299 55.58 -8.35 42.93
CA LEU A 299 55.94 -7.64 41.70
C LEU A 299 55.66 -8.49 40.45
N THR A 300 56.05 -9.76 40.47
CA THR A 300 55.85 -10.68 39.34
C THR A 300 54.37 -10.89 39.07
N SER A 301 53.55 -11.02 40.12
CA SER A 301 52.09 -11.14 40.01
C SER A 301 51.44 -9.89 39.42
N ALA A 302 51.88 -8.70 39.84
CA ALA A 302 51.41 -7.43 39.28
C ALA A 302 51.74 -7.27 37.78
N ILE A 303 52.97 -7.63 37.38
CA ILE A 303 53.39 -7.64 35.96
C ILE A 303 52.52 -8.60 35.13
N LEU A 304 52.20 -9.78 35.68
CA LEU A 304 51.40 -10.80 35.00
C LEU A 304 49.96 -10.32 34.80
N ASN A 305 49.37 -9.64 35.79
CA ASN A 305 48.05 -9.03 35.70
C ASN A 305 47.99 -7.90 34.65
N LEU A 306 49.00 -7.02 34.60
CA LEU A 306 49.10 -5.98 33.58
C LEU A 306 49.26 -6.55 32.17
N LYS A 307 50.00 -7.64 32.02
CA LYS A 307 50.18 -8.33 30.73
C LYS A 307 48.88 -8.97 30.24
N ASN A 308 48.10 -9.56 31.15
CA ASN A 308 46.77 -10.09 30.84
C ASN A 308 45.80 -8.97 30.44
N LEU A 309 45.80 -7.85 31.16
CA LEU A 309 44.99 -6.67 30.82
C LEU A 309 45.32 -6.13 29.42
N LYS A 310 46.62 -5.99 29.10
CA LYS A 310 47.06 -5.59 27.76
C LYS A 310 46.53 -6.56 26.68
N LYS A 311 46.61 -7.86 26.93
CA LYS A 311 46.13 -8.89 26.01
C LYS A 311 44.62 -8.81 25.77
N ASP A 312 43.84 -8.54 26.82
CA ASP A 312 42.39 -8.38 26.71
C ASP A 312 42.02 -7.11 25.94
N LEU A 313 42.77 -6.01 26.13
CA LEU A 313 42.63 -4.79 25.32
C LEU A 313 43.00 -5.03 23.84
N ASP A 314 44.12 -5.69 23.57
CA ASP A 314 44.57 -6.01 22.21
C ASP A 314 43.57 -6.92 21.49
N ASN A 315 42.93 -7.85 22.22
CA ASN A 315 41.85 -8.70 21.70
C ASN A 315 40.59 -7.89 21.37
N LEU A 316 40.22 -6.90 22.19
CA LEU A 316 39.10 -5.99 21.91
C LEU A 316 39.34 -5.08 20.71
N ILE A 317 40.58 -4.62 20.51
CA ILE A 317 40.97 -3.78 19.37
C ILE A 317 41.02 -4.60 18.07
N SER A 318 41.60 -5.80 18.10
CA SER A 318 41.69 -6.68 16.93
C SER A 318 40.34 -7.26 16.48
N HIS A 319 39.37 -7.44 17.38
CA HIS A 319 38.00 -7.79 17.02
C HIS A 319 37.24 -6.65 16.31
N ASN A 320 37.67 -5.40 16.43
CA ASN A 320 37.05 -4.24 15.78
C ASN A 320 37.73 -3.82 14.46
N SER A 321 38.90 -4.37 14.12
CA SER A 321 39.62 -4.06 12.87
C SER A 321 39.29 -5.02 11.70
N VAL A 322 38.33 -5.93 11.86
CA VAL A 322 37.83 -6.80 10.79
C VAL A 322 36.31 -6.63 10.67
N LYS A 323 35.88 -5.52 10.05
CA LYS A 323 34.71 -5.46 9.17
C LYS A 323 34.58 -4.13 8.46
#